data_AF-A0A182SHP3-F1
#
_entry.id   AF-A0A182SHP3-F1
#
_cell.length_a   1.000
_cell.length_b   1.000
_cell.length_c   1.000
_cell.angle_alpha   90.00
_cell.angle_beta   90.00
_cell.angle_gamma   90.00
#
_symmetry.space_group_name_H-M   'P 1'
#
loop_
_entity.id
_entity.type
_entity.pdbx_description
1 polymer ?
#
loop_
_entity_poly.entity_id
_entity_poly.type
_entity_poly.pdbx_seq_one_letter_code
_entity_poly.pdbx_strand_id
1 'polypeptide(L)'
;MDEERSNFTVGSNAPVVLVFAQSHRIANADFESARRMLRGSFEQFPDLYFGFVTNDGATFRQLTNFTGTTHSRSVDEHYHIIETSQTSIAGFTSDLPQMLRSIPQRLIAPNCHTDSNRDFWRATVIREEYEQYLSPGVELRYRLGQLFLRNSENVRVQFMNTDYGEFTVCEGRNHRVAPDNCQTTGPGAESLWFNHTRPCDGVLDHACRSLYYTVRLESSNVLCNENDCRYPDQVRFVIRHEGIRCMSDGNGAGRTHPLHSPWMVFCIATIIRLFM
;
A
#
# COMPACT_ATOMS: atom_id res chain seq x y z
N MET A 1 8.34 -12.13 -5.30
CA MET A 1 7.66 -12.11 -3.98
C MET A 1 8.31 -13.03 -2.96
N ASP A 2 8.56 -14.30 -3.24
CA ASP A 2 9.21 -15.18 -2.24
C ASP A 2 10.70 -14.88 -2.01
N GLU A 3 11.40 -14.34 -3.02
CA GLU A 3 12.79 -13.86 -2.90
C GLU A 3 12.91 -12.51 -2.17
N GLU A 4 11.94 -11.61 -2.35
CA GLU A 4 11.87 -10.34 -1.61
C GLU A 4 11.56 -10.57 -0.13
N ARG A 5 10.77 -11.63 0.14
CA ARG A 5 10.47 -12.17 1.46
C ARG A 5 11.74 -12.73 2.13
N SER A 6 12.64 -13.38 1.40
CA SER A 6 13.90 -13.87 1.97
C SER A 6 14.93 -12.78 2.25
N ASN A 7 14.82 -11.62 1.60
CA ASN A 7 15.82 -10.54 1.67
C ASN A 7 15.48 -9.43 2.68
N PHE A 8 14.46 -9.61 3.54
CA PHE A 8 14.09 -8.65 4.59
C PHE A 8 13.92 -7.21 4.09
N THR A 9 13.27 -7.06 2.94
CA THR A 9 13.09 -5.74 2.29
C THR A 9 11.93 -4.96 2.93
N VAL A 10 12.14 -3.66 3.15
CA VAL A 10 11.16 -2.71 3.76
C VAL A 10 10.28 -2.04 2.70
N GLY A 11 10.69 -2.12 1.43
CA GLY A 11 9.94 -1.67 0.27
C GLY A 11 10.38 -2.38 -1.00
N SER A 12 9.52 -2.33 -2.01
CA SER A 12 9.80 -2.85 -3.36
C SER A 12 8.84 -2.24 -4.38
N ASN A 13 9.10 -2.46 -5.68
CA ASN A 13 8.14 -2.15 -6.73
C ASN A 13 6.86 -3.00 -6.58
N ALA A 14 5.72 -2.42 -6.95
CA ALA A 14 4.47 -3.17 -7.02
C ALA A 14 4.47 -4.06 -8.28
N PRO A 15 4.06 -5.34 -8.19
CA PRO A 15 3.92 -6.18 -9.37
C PRO A 15 2.78 -5.68 -10.26
N VAL A 16 3.04 -5.61 -11.57
CA VAL A 16 2.07 -5.17 -12.58
C VAL A 16 1.87 -6.28 -13.61
N VAL A 17 0.62 -6.67 -13.84
CA VAL A 17 0.22 -7.57 -14.93
C VAL A 17 -0.30 -6.74 -16.09
N LEU A 18 0.40 -6.79 -17.21
CA LEU A 18 -0.01 -6.13 -18.44
C LEU A 18 -0.76 -7.12 -19.33
N VAL A 19 -1.93 -6.71 -19.80
CA VAL A 19 -2.78 -7.53 -20.68
C VAL A 19 -3.08 -6.73 -21.95
N PHE A 20 -2.68 -7.27 -23.09
CA PHE A 20 -2.90 -6.68 -24.41
C PHE A 20 -4.06 -7.40 -25.11
N ALA A 21 -5.18 -6.70 -25.32
CA ALA A 21 -6.41 -7.24 -25.87
C ALA A 21 -6.97 -6.30 -26.95
N GLN A 22 -6.19 -6.08 -28.01
CA GLN A 22 -6.52 -5.09 -29.05
C GLN A 22 -7.15 -5.69 -30.31
N SER A 23 -7.06 -7.01 -30.50
CA SER A 23 -7.54 -7.70 -31.69
C SER A 23 -8.85 -8.47 -31.47
N HIS A 24 -9.23 -8.75 -30.22
CA HIS A 24 -10.39 -9.59 -29.90
C HIS A 24 -11.18 -9.02 -28.72
N ARG A 25 -12.50 -9.12 -28.82
CA ARG A 25 -13.42 -8.83 -27.71
C ARG A 25 -13.54 -10.05 -26.81
N ILE A 26 -13.80 -9.82 -25.52
CA ILE A 26 -14.02 -10.89 -24.54
C ILE A 26 -15.38 -11.54 -24.82
N ALA A 27 -15.41 -12.86 -25.02
CA ALA A 27 -16.67 -13.60 -25.14
C ALA A 27 -17.35 -13.74 -23.76
N ASN A 28 -18.69 -13.86 -23.71
CA ASN A 28 -19.43 -13.91 -22.45
C ASN A 28 -18.98 -15.01 -21.48
N ALA A 29 -18.62 -16.19 -21.99
CA ALA A 29 -18.12 -17.29 -21.16
C ALA A 29 -16.76 -16.97 -20.52
N ASP A 30 -15.89 -16.29 -21.28
CA ASP A 30 -14.57 -15.86 -20.80
C ASP A 30 -14.68 -14.68 -19.84
N PHE A 31 -15.69 -13.83 -20.01
CA PHE A 31 -15.93 -12.67 -19.14
C PHE A 31 -16.12 -13.08 -17.68
N GLU A 32 -17.02 -14.03 -17.41
CA GLU A 32 -17.27 -14.51 -16.05
C GLU A 32 -16.06 -15.27 -15.47
N SER A 33 -15.31 -15.97 -16.33
CA SER A 33 -14.08 -16.65 -15.92
C SER A 33 -12.98 -15.66 -15.52
N ALA A 34 -12.70 -14.67 -16.38
CA ALA A 34 -11.74 -13.61 -16.14
C ALA A 34 -12.12 -12.80 -14.89
N ARG A 35 -13.41 -12.47 -14.72
CA ARG A 35 -13.90 -11.72 -13.56
C ARG A 35 -13.62 -12.45 -12.24
N ARG A 36 -13.82 -13.78 -12.21
CA ARG A 36 -13.52 -14.62 -11.05
C ARG A 36 -12.03 -14.67 -10.75
N MET A 37 -11.20 -14.81 -11.80
CA MET A 37 -9.75 -14.83 -11.66
C MET A 37 -9.23 -13.50 -11.10
N LEU A 38 -9.65 -12.36 -11.67
CA LEU A 38 -9.28 -11.04 -11.18
C LEU A 38 -9.64 -10.87 -9.70
N ARG A 39 -10.85 -11.29 -9.30
CA ARG A 39 -11.25 -11.24 -7.88
C ARG A 39 -10.34 -12.09 -6.98
N GLY A 40 -10.04 -13.32 -7.38
CA GLY A 40 -9.17 -14.22 -6.60
C GLY A 40 -7.72 -13.73 -6.49
N SER A 41 -7.21 -13.07 -7.54
CA SER A 41 -5.84 -12.55 -7.53
C SER A 41 -5.60 -11.52 -6.40
N PHE A 42 -6.60 -10.70 -6.05
CA PHE A 42 -6.46 -9.70 -4.98
C PHE A 42 -6.55 -10.28 -3.57
N GLU A 43 -7.19 -11.44 -3.41
CA GLU A 43 -7.20 -12.17 -2.13
C GLU A 43 -5.79 -12.68 -1.81
N GLN A 44 -5.07 -13.13 -2.84
CA GLN A 44 -3.72 -13.65 -2.69
C GLN A 44 -2.65 -12.55 -2.73
N PHE A 45 -2.82 -11.56 -3.61
CA PHE A 45 -1.82 -10.53 -3.89
C PHE A 45 -2.44 -9.13 -3.76
N PRO A 46 -2.42 -8.57 -2.54
CA PRO A 46 -3.06 -7.29 -2.27
C PRO A 46 -2.45 -6.12 -3.07
N ASP A 47 -1.16 -6.19 -3.40
CA ASP A 47 -0.43 -5.08 -4.05
C ASP A 47 -0.27 -5.30 -5.56
N LEU A 48 -1.09 -6.16 -6.17
CA LEU A 48 -1.06 -6.44 -7.60
C LEU A 48 -1.81 -5.37 -8.39
N TYR A 49 -1.19 -4.84 -9.44
CA TYR A 49 -1.82 -3.91 -10.37
C TYR A 49 -2.05 -4.57 -11.72
N PHE A 50 -3.13 -4.18 -12.39
CA PHE A 50 -3.44 -4.62 -13.75
C PHE A 50 -3.47 -3.42 -14.69
N GLY A 51 -2.75 -3.54 -15.81
CA GLY A 51 -2.83 -2.60 -16.92
C GLY A 51 -3.40 -3.28 -18.15
N PHE A 52 -4.57 -2.85 -18.61
CA PHE A 52 -5.23 -3.36 -19.81
C PHE A 52 -5.00 -2.40 -20.98
N VAL A 53 -4.43 -2.90 -22.06
CA VAL A 53 -4.35 -2.18 -23.34
C VAL A 53 -5.36 -2.82 -24.29
N THR A 54 -6.45 -2.12 -24.59
CA THR A 54 -7.63 -2.72 -25.22
C THR A 54 -8.30 -1.78 -26.21
N ASN A 55 -8.99 -2.34 -27.21
CA ASN A 55 -9.88 -1.59 -28.10
C ASN A 55 -11.35 -1.60 -27.64
N ASP A 56 -11.65 -2.24 -26.51
CA ASP A 56 -12.99 -2.37 -25.94
C ASP A 56 -12.98 -1.94 -24.47
N GLY A 57 -12.79 -0.64 -24.23
CA GLY A 57 -12.69 -0.10 -22.87
C GLY A 57 -13.98 -0.28 -22.07
N ALA A 58 -15.15 -0.35 -22.72
CA ALA A 58 -16.43 -0.54 -22.07
C ALA A 58 -16.53 -1.92 -21.38
N THR A 59 -16.19 -3.00 -22.10
CA THR A 59 -16.21 -4.35 -21.54
C THR A 59 -15.21 -4.50 -20.40
N PHE A 60 -13.99 -3.95 -20.54
CA PHE A 60 -12.99 -4.02 -19.47
C PHE A 60 -13.39 -3.19 -18.23
N ARG A 61 -14.05 -2.04 -18.40
CA ARG A 61 -14.63 -1.28 -17.27
C ARG A 61 -15.72 -2.07 -16.55
N GLN A 62 -16.51 -2.86 -17.27
CA GLN A 62 -17.50 -3.75 -16.65
C GLN A 62 -16.81 -4.92 -15.92
N LEU A 63 -15.75 -5.48 -16.52
CA LEU A 63 -14.99 -6.59 -15.96
C LEU A 63 -14.37 -6.23 -14.60
N THR A 64 -13.86 -5.01 -14.47
CA THR A 64 -13.21 -4.52 -13.25
C THR A 64 -14.16 -3.84 -12.27
N ASN A 65 -15.45 -3.70 -12.61
CA ASN A 65 -16.43 -3.12 -11.71
C ASN A 65 -16.85 -4.14 -10.63
N PHE A 66 -16.22 -4.01 -9.47
CA PHE A 66 -16.48 -4.82 -8.28
C PHE A 66 -17.24 -4.06 -7.19
N THR A 67 -17.93 -2.96 -7.52
CA THR A 67 -18.68 -2.10 -6.55
C THR A 67 -19.65 -2.84 -5.60
N GLY A 68 -20.04 -4.08 -5.92
CA GLY A 68 -20.88 -4.94 -5.06
C GLY A 68 -20.13 -5.96 -4.20
N THR A 69 -18.79 -5.99 -4.17
CA THR A 69 -18.02 -6.93 -3.34
C THR A 69 -17.35 -6.21 -2.17
N THR A 70 -17.50 -6.77 -0.96
CA THR A 70 -16.94 -6.24 0.29
C THR A 70 -15.40 -6.18 0.30
N HIS A 71 -14.76 -6.83 -0.67
CA HIS A 71 -13.31 -6.86 -0.88
C HIS A 71 -12.86 -6.07 -2.11
N SER A 72 -13.77 -5.34 -2.78
CA SER A 72 -13.41 -4.46 -3.88
C SER A 72 -12.59 -3.30 -3.35
N ARG A 73 -11.27 -3.45 -3.42
CA ARG A 73 -10.34 -2.33 -3.46
C ARG A 73 -10.81 -1.35 -4.52
N SER A 74 -10.48 -0.07 -4.37
CA SER A 74 -10.99 0.93 -5.30
C SER A 74 -10.55 0.58 -6.73
N VAL A 75 -11.53 0.40 -7.62
CA VAL A 75 -11.32 -0.06 -9.01
C VAL A 75 -10.26 0.81 -9.69
N ASP A 76 -10.36 2.11 -9.46
CA ASP A 76 -9.49 3.13 -10.07
C ASP A 76 -8.05 3.14 -9.53
N GLU A 77 -7.75 2.39 -8.47
CA GLU A 77 -6.39 2.30 -7.94
C GLU A 77 -5.60 1.16 -8.57
N HIS A 78 -6.17 -0.05 -8.67
CA HIS A 78 -5.41 -1.24 -9.09
C HIS A 78 -5.69 -1.69 -10.53
N TYR A 79 -6.70 -1.12 -11.19
CA TYR A 79 -7.01 -1.44 -12.58
C TYR A 79 -6.87 -0.18 -13.45
N HIS A 80 -5.95 -0.24 -14.39
CA HIS A 80 -5.73 0.81 -15.38
C HIS A 80 -6.15 0.31 -16.76
N ILE A 81 -6.89 1.13 -17.50
CA ILE A 81 -7.38 0.81 -18.83
C ILE A 81 -6.87 1.88 -19.81
N ILE A 82 -6.01 1.46 -20.73
CA ILE A 82 -5.53 2.24 -21.86
C ILE A 82 -6.34 1.80 -23.07
N GLU A 83 -7.22 2.69 -23.55
CA GLU A 83 -8.11 2.41 -24.67
C GLU A 83 -7.47 2.87 -25.98
N THR A 84 -7.20 1.92 -26.87
CA THR A 84 -6.59 2.19 -28.17
C THR A 84 -6.97 1.12 -29.18
N SER A 85 -7.33 1.56 -30.39
CA SER A 85 -7.63 0.68 -31.53
C SER A 85 -6.38 0.26 -32.31
N GLN A 86 -5.22 0.86 -32.02
CA GLN A 86 -3.98 0.62 -32.75
C GLN A 86 -3.21 -0.55 -32.13
N THR A 87 -2.94 -1.60 -32.91
CA THR A 87 -2.13 -2.75 -32.45
C THR A 87 -0.62 -2.46 -32.40
N SER A 88 -0.17 -1.38 -33.04
CA SER A 88 1.23 -0.95 -32.98
C SER A 88 1.56 -0.29 -31.64
N ILE A 89 2.74 -0.56 -31.11
CA ILE A 89 3.27 0.02 -29.84
C ILE A 89 3.19 1.56 -29.83
N ALA A 90 3.40 2.19 -30.98
CA ALA A 90 3.28 3.63 -31.14
C ALA A 90 1.94 4.21 -30.65
N GLY A 91 0.86 3.40 -30.71
CA GLY A 91 -0.48 3.81 -30.32
C GLY A 91 -0.75 3.87 -28.82
N PHE A 92 0.20 3.45 -27.97
CA PHE A 92 0.10 3.51 -26.52
C PHE A 92 1.45 3.79 -25.82
N THR A 93 2.44 4.27 -26.57
CA THR A 93 3.81 4.46 -26.08
C THR A 93 3.95 5.60 -25.05
N SER A 94 3.03 6.56 -25.03
CA SER A 94 2.97 7.63 -24.00
C SER A 94 2.27 7.15 -22.74
N ASP A 95 1.16 6.43 -22.92
CA ASP A 95 0.21 6.16 -21.84
C ASP A 95 0.70 5.03 -20.94
N LEU A 96 1.36 4.02 -21.52
CA LEU A 96 1.87 2.89 -20.75
C LEU A 96 2.98 3.31 -19.77
N PRO A 97 4.04 4.04 -20.17
CA PRO A 97 5.02 4.55 -19.21
C PRO A 97 4.43 5.51 -18.18
N GLN A 98 3.45 6.33 -18.56
CA GLN A 98 2.78 7.23 -17.62
C GLN A 98 1.99 6.45 -16.57
N MET A 99 1.26 5.40 -16.98
CA MET A 99 0.56 4.49 -16.10
C MET A 99 1.54 3.80 -15.14
N LEU A 100 2.62 3.21 -15.65
CA LEU A 100 3.61 2.53 -14.82
C LEU A 100 4.27 3.45 -13.78
N ARG A 101 4.55 4.71 -14.13
CA ARG A 101 5.07 5.71 -13.18
C ARG A 101 4.05 6.17 -12.14
N SER A 102 2.75 6.09 -12.46
CA SER A 102 1.69 6.47 -11.54
C SER A 102 1.43 5.44 -10.44
N ILE A 103 1.84 4.17 -10.67
CA ILE A 103 1.71 3.07 -9.72
C ILE A 103 2.72 3.28 -8.59
N PRO A 104 2.25 3.32 -7.32
CA PRO A 104 3.15 3.49 -6.19
C PRO A 104 3.97 2.23 -5.94
N GLN A 105 5.22 2.43 -5.55
CA GLN A 105 6.01 1.39 -4.90
C GLN A 105 5.34 1.00 -3.57
N ARG A 106 5.54 -0.24 -3.13
CA ARG A 106 4.95 -0.75 -1.89
C ARG A 106 5.95 -0.67 -0.75
N LEU A 107 5.46 -0.24 0.41
CA LEU A 107 6.13 -0.40 1.69
C LEU A 107 5.57 -1.65 2.36
N ILE A 108 6.45 -2.58 2.71
CA ILE A 108 6.09 -3.91 3.20
C ILE A 108 6.72 -4.17 4.57
N ALA A 109 6.04 -4.99 5.37
CA ALA A 109 6.63 -5.57 6.57
C ALA A 109 7.43 -6.81 6.17
N PRO A 110 8.77 -6.80 6.30
CA PRO A 110 9.61 -7.92 5.89
C PRO A 110 9.28 -9.22 6.65
N ASN A 111 8.92 -9.15 7.93
CA ASN A 111 8.84 -10.32 8.81
C ASN A 111 7.46 -11.02 8.90
N CYS A 112 6.59 -10.87 7.90
CA CYS A 112 5.29 -11.56 7.87
C CYS A 112 5.38 -13.01 7.36
N HIS A 113 6.21 -13.85 8.00
CA HIS A 113 6.50 -15.22 7.54
C HIS A 113 5.80 -16.34 8.31
N THR A 114 5.52 -16.16 9.61
CA THR A 114 5.03 -17.23 10.48
C THR A 114 4.04 -16.70 11.52
N ASP A 115 3.12 -17.56 11.97
CA ASP A 115 2.19 -17.26 13.07
C ASP A 115 2.92 -16.78 14.34
N SER A 116 4.15 -17.26 14.56
CA SER A 116 4.97 -16.94 15.73
C SER A 116 5.55 -15.52 15.72
N ASN A 117 5.70 -14.89 14.55
CA ASN A 117 6.33 -13.57 14.41
C ASN A 117 5.32 -12.45 14.10
N ARG A 118 4.04 -12.81 13.97
CA ARG A 118 2.93 -11.94 13.59
C ARG A 118 2.71 -10.75 14.55
N ASP A 119 2.93 -10.97 15.84
CA ASP A 119 2.66 -10.00 16.91
C ASP A 119 3.92 -9.29 17.45
N PHE A 120 5.12 -9.73 17.05
CA PHE A 120 6.37 -9.41 17.76
C PHE A 120 7.26 -8.36 17.09
N TRP A 121 6.85 -7.74 15.98
CA TRP A 121 7.66 -6.66 15.40
C TRP A 121 7.50 -5.36 16.22
N ARG A 122 8.25 -5.31 17.31
CA ARG A 122 8.49 -4.17 18.21
C ARG A 122 10.00 -3.95 18.40
N ALA A 123 10.81 -4.24 17.38
CA ALA A 123 12.23 -3.95 17.51
C ALA A 123 12.38 -2.43 17.55
N THR A 124 12.72 -1.89 18.71
CA THR A 124 13.18 -0.51 18.94
C THR A 124 14.45 -0.16 18.16
N VAL A 125 15.01 -1.13 17.43
CA VAL A 125 16.18 -1.01 16.55
C VAL A 125 15.73 -1.35 15.14
N ILE A 126 15.49 -0.31 14.34
CA ILE A 126 15.25 -0.45 12.90
C ILE A 126 16.54 -0.98 12.27
N ARG A 127 16.53 -2.21 11.77
CA ARG A 127 17.70 -2.80 11.07
C ARG A 127 17.54 -2.83 9.56
N GLU A 128 16.32 -2.67 9.07
CA GLU A 128 15.99 -2.87 7.68
C GLU A 128 15.70 -1.48 7.07
N GLU A 129 16.37 -1.17 5.97
CA GLU A 129 16.38 0.14 5.34
C GLU A 129 16.00 -0.03 3.88
N TYR A 130 15.15 0.85 3.36
CA TYR A 130 14.86 0.89 1.93
C TYR A 130 15.49 2.12 1.30
N GLU A 131 16.64 1.91 0.69
CA GLU A 131 17.39 2.94 0.00
C GLU A 131 16.75 3.28 -1.34
N GLN A 132 16.67 4.58 -1.65
CA GLN A 132 16.08 5.11 -2.87
C GLN A 132 16.89 6.29 -3.40
N TYR A 133 16.74 6.51 -4.71
CA TYR A 133 17.42 7.56 -5.44
C TYR A 133 16.39 8.41 -6.19
N LEU A 134 16.38 9.70 -5.91
CA LEU A 134 15.42 10.65 -6.46
C LEU A 134 16.08 11.49 -7.56
N SER A 135 15.56 11.38 -8.79
CA SER A 135 16.01 12.20 -9.92
C SER A 135 15.24 13.53 -10.00
N PRO A 136 15.86 14.59 -10.55
CA PRO A 136 15.16 15.84 -10.82
C PRO A 136 13.95 15.66 -11.73
N GLY A 137 12.85 16.35 -11.40
CA GLY A 137 11.59 16.30 -12.16
C GLY A 137 10.82 14.97 -12.07
N VAL A 138 11.28 14.02 -11.25
CA VAL A 138 10.60 12.75 -11.00
C VAL A 138 9.95 12.77 -9.63
N GLU A 139 8.69 12.34 -9.55
CA GLU A 139 8.00 12.05 -8.30
C GLU A 139 8.04 10.55 -8.05
N LEU A 140 8.52 10.15 -6.87
CA LEU A 140 8.40 8.77 -6.39
C LEU A 140 7.17 8.64 -5.51
N ARG A 141 6.42 7.55 -5.70
CA ARG A 141 5.18 7.29 -4.98
C ARG A 141 5.32 6.01 -4.17
N TYR A 142 4.85 6.03 -2.93
CA TYR A 142 4.87 4.90 -2.03
C TYR A 142 3.49 4.64 -1.46
N ARG A 143 3.19 3.38 -1.18
CA ARG A 143 1.95 2.94 -0.58
C ARG A 143 2.23 1.97 0.56
N LEU A 144 1.72 2.30 1.73
CA LEU A 144 1.62 1.37 2.86
C LEU A 144 0.19 0.83 2.90
N GLY A 145 0.04 -0.44 2.51
CA GLY A 145 -1.25 -1.08 2.35
C GLY A 145 -2.05 -1.15 3.65
N GLN A 146 -3.37 -0.93 3.57
CA GLN A 146 -4.29 -0.98 4.71
C GLN A 146 -4.18 -2.23 5.59
N LEU A 147 -3.77 -3.37 5.01
CA LEU A 147 -3.65 -4.64 5.72
C LEU A 147 -2.63 -4.58 6.86
N PHE A 148 -1.58 -3.78 6.69
CA PHE A 148 -0.55 -3.54 7.72
C PHE A 148 -0.98 -2.53 8.79
N LEU A 149 -2.07 -1.79 8.55
CA LEU A 149 -2.55 -0.72 9.42
C LEU A 149 -3.63 -1.21 10.39
N ARG A 150 -4.41 -2.24 10.03
CA ARG A 150 -5.59 -2.72 10.78
C ARG A 150 -5.32 -3.05 12.24
N ASN A 151 -4.24 -3.78 12.48
CA ASN A 151 -3.88 -4.28 13.81
C ASN A 151 -2.87 -3.39 14.51
N SER A 152 -2.50 -2.26 13.92
CA SER A 152 -1.41 -1.41 14.36
C SER A 152 -1.93 -0.23 15.18
N GLU A 153 -1.33 0.00 16.34
CA GLU A 153 -1.75 1.09 17.24
C GLU A 153 -0.96 2.37 17.00
N ASN A 154 0.34 2.25 16.73
CA ASN A 154 1.21 3.37 16.43
C ASN A 154 2.08 2.94 15.25
N VAL A 155 1.86 3.55 14.09
CA VAL A 155 2.66 3.34 12.88
C VAL A 155 3.48 4.59 12.63
N ARG A 156 4.77 4.41 12.34
CA ARG A 156 5.66 5.53 12.01
C ARG A 156 6.38 5.24 10.71
N VAL A 157 6.47 6.22 9.83
CA VAL A 157 7.26 6.13 8.60
C VAL A 157 8.26 7.26 8.58
N GLN A 158 9.53 6.94 8.36
CA GLN A 158 10.64 7.86 8.33
C GLN A 158 11.19 7.97 6.91
N PHE A 159 11.46 9.19 6.48
CA PHE A 159 12.24 9.49 5.28
C PHE A 159 13.48 10.26 5.72
N MET A 160 14.64 9.64 5.52
CA MET A 160 15.94 10.15 5.99
C MET A 160 16.78 10.60 4.80
N ASN A 161 17.18 11.87 4.82
CA ASN A 161 18.12 12.45 3.89
C ASN A 161 19.55 11.97 4.18
N THR A 162 20.37 11.95 3.15
CA THR A 162 21.80 11.61 3.24
C THR A 162 22.70 12.77 2.79
N ASP A 163 22.20 14.00 2.91
CA ASP A 163 22.85 15.27 2.56
C ASP A 163 23.16 15.49 1.07
N TYR A 164 22.53 14.71 0.18
CA TYR A 164 22.75 14.81 -1.27
C TYR A 164 21.97 15.96 -1.91
N GLY A 165 21.10 16.62 -1.15
CA GLY A 165 20.23 17.71 -1.58
C GLY A 165 19.04 17.83 -0.62
N GLU A 166 17.94 18.40 -1.08
CA GLU A 166 16.70 18.53 -0.30
C GLU A 166 15.52 17.93 -1.09
N PHE A 167 14.57 17.36 -0.36
CA PHE A 167 13.36 16.78 -0.94
C PHE A 167 12.16 17.00 -0.03
N THR A 168 10.99 17.06 -0.64
CA THR A 168 9.70 17.16 0.04
C THR A 168 8.99 15.82 0.01
N VAL A 169 8.47 15.42 1.18
CA VAL A 169 7.61 14.26 1.33
C VAL A 169 6.22 14.72 1.72
N CYS A 170 5.21 14.31 0.97
CA CYS A 170 3.81 14.53 1.32
C CYS A 170 3.11 13.21 1.64
N GLU A 171 2.22 13.21 2.62
CA GLU A 171 1.42 12.04 3.01
C GLU A 171 -0.09 12.26 2.95
N GLY A 172 -0.83 11.16 2.72
CA GLY A 172 -2.29 11.21 2.65
C GLY A 172 -2.94 9.84 2.45
N ARG A 173 -4.27 9.85 2.28
CA ARG A 173 -5.08 8.62 2.14
C ARG A 173 -5.83 8.49 0.82
N ASN A 174 -5.68 9.48 -0.06
CA ASN A 174 -6.33 9.49 -1.36
C ASN A 174 -5.29 9.12 -2.43
N HIS A 175 -5.54 8.04 -3.18
CA HIS A 175 -4.64 7.63 -4.26
C HIS A 175 -4.73 8.54 -5.50
N ARG A 176 -5.80 9.35 -5.63
CA ARG A 176 -6.07 10.16 -6.83
C ARG A 176 -5.48 11.56 -6.77
N VAL A 177 -5.28 12.07 -5.58
CA VAL A 177 -4.89 13.46 -5.35
C VAL A 177 -3.52 13.44 -4.70
N ALA A 178 -2.67 14.38 -5.09
CA ALA A 178 -1.41 14.58 -4.41
C ALA A 178 -1.69 14.80 -2.91
N PRO A 179 -0.91 14.19 -2.01
CA PRO A 179 -1.16 14.37 -0.60
C PRO A 179 -0.86 15.80 -0.14
N ASP A 180 -1.65 16.31 0.81
CA ASP A 180 -1.59 17.73 1.24
C ASP A 180 -0.67 17.96 2.45
N ASN A 181 -0.38 16.91 3.25
CA ASN A 181 0.47 17.04 4.44
C ASN A 181 1.94 16.84 4.07
N CYS A 182 2.65 17.93 3.81
CA CYS A 182 4.03 17.92 3.31
C CYS A 182 5.05 18.38 4.35
N GLN A 183 6.21 17.74 4.35
CA GLN A 183 7.40 18.16 5.10
C GLN A 183 8.61 18.14 4.14
N THR A 184 9.53 19.09 4.30
CA THR A 184 10.72 19.22 3.44
C THR A 184 11.96 18.99 4.28
N THR A 185 12.92 18.24 3.74
CA THR A 185 14.23 18.07 4.37
C THR A 185 15.07 19.33 4.22
N GLY A 186 15.99 19.56 5.16
CA GLY A 186 16.89 20.70 5.14
C GLY A 186 17.80 20.70 6.36
N PRO A 187 18.57 21.77 6.60
CA PRO A 187 19.48 21.88 7.72
C PRO A 187 18.75 21.68 9.06
N GLY A 188 19.13 20.65 9.82
CA GLY A 188 18.49 20.29 11.10
C GLY A 188 17.17 19.52 10.97
N ALA A 189 16.73 19.21 9.76
CA ALA A 189 15.55 18.42 9.44
C ALA A 189 15.88 17.29 8.44
N GLU A 190 16.95 16.55 8.70
CA GLU A 190 17.43 15.45 7.86
C GLU A 190 16.48 14.25 7.88
N SER A 191 15.66 14.11 8.93
CA SER A 191 14.76 12.98 9.13
C SER A 191 13.32 13.45 9.30
N LEU A 192 12.47 13.12 8.33
CA LEU A 192 11.04 13.41 8.37
C LEU A 192 10.28 12.21 8.92
N TRP A 193 9.57 12.41 10.04
CA TRP A 193 8.74 11.38 10.66
C TRP A 193 7.25 11.66 10.45
N PHE A 194 6.55 10.66 9.94
CA PHE A 194 5.11 10.65 9.77
C PHE A 194 4.51 9.64 10.74
N ASN A 195 3.81 10.15 11.76
CA ASN A 195 3.30 9.36 12.88
C ASN A 195 1.78 9.20 12.78
N HIS A 196 1.33 7.95 12.88
CA HIS A 196 -0.07 7.58 12.77
C HIS A 196 -0.52 6.79 14.01
N THR A 197 -1.38 7.39 14.82
CA THR A 197 -2.01 6.71 15.97
C THR A 197 -3.36 6.14 15.56
N ARG A 198 -3.56 4.85 15.81
CA ARG A 198 -4.75 4.06 15.46
C ARG A 198 -5.23 4.33 14.03
N PRO A 199 -4.38 4.08 13.00
CA PRO A 199 -4.67 4.45 11.62
C PRO A 199 -5.96 3.86 11.03
N CYS A 200 -6.55 2.84 11.64
CA CYS A 200 -7.84 2.26 11.25
C CYS A 200 -8.93 2.37 12.34
N ASP A 201 -8.62 2.83 13.55
CA ASP A 201 -9.51 3.01 14.72
C ASP A 201 -10.71 2.04 14.84
N GLY A 202 -10.48 0.72 14.71
CA GLY A 202 -11.53 -0.31 14.84
C GLY A 202 -12.57 -0.35 13.72
N VAL A 203 -12.36 0.38 12.62
CA VAL A 203 -13.22 0.41 11.44
C VAL A 203 -13.11 -0.91 10.67
N LEU A 204 -14.24 -1.40 10.14
CA LEU A 204 -14.31 -2.61 9.31
C LEU A 204 -13.33 -2.56 8.13
N ASP A 205 -12.87 -3.75 7.73
CA ASP A 205 -11.87 -4.06 6.71
C ASP A 205 -11.83 -3.19 5.44
N HIS A 206 -12.98 -2.74 4.96
CA HIS A 206 -13.15 -2.01 3.70
C HIS A 206 -13.11 -0.49 3.85
N ALA A 207 -13.23 0.03 5.07
CA ALA A 207 -13.22 1.47 5.32
C ALA A 207 -11.87 1.98 5.86
N CYS A 208 -10.96 1.11 6.32
CA CYS A 208 -9.57 1.53 6.55
C CYS A 208 -8.81 1.68 5.22
N ARG A 209 -8.42 2.91 4.90
CA ARG A 209 -7.67 3.25 3.68
C ARG A 209 -6.17 3.15 3.89
N SER A 210 -5.45 2.72 2.85
CA SER A 210 -3.99 2.76 2.78
C SER A 210 -3.43 4.16 2.99
N LEU A 211 -2.15 4.24 3.37
CA LEU A 211 -1.38 5.48 3.41
C LEU A 211 -0.55 5.59 2.13
N TYR A 212 -0.49 6.80 1.57
CA TYR A 212 0.27 7.13 0.39
C TYR A 212 1.28 8.21 0.73
N TYR A 213 2.48 8.08 0.17
CA TYR A 213 3.53 9.07 0.28
C TYR A 213 4.02 9.45 -1.12
N THR A 214 4.31 10.72 -1.33
CA THR A 214 4.96 11.22 -2.54
C THR A 214 6.23 11.93 -2.16
N VAL A 215 7.32 11.62 -2.85
CA VAL A 215 8.63 12.24 -2.64
C VAL A 215 9.04 12.99 -3.90
N ARG A 216 9.37 14.28 -3.75
CA ARG A 216 9.77 15.17 -4.84
C ARG A 216 11.05 15.90 -4.49
N LEU A 217 11.91 16.08 -5.49
CA LEU A 217 13.17 16.76 -5.32
C LEU A 217 12.95 18.28 -5.27
N GLU A 218 13.58 18.94 -4.31
CA GLU A 218 13.64 20.40 -4.23
C GLU A 218 14.99 20.91 -4.75
N SER A 219 16.09 20.30 -4.30
CA SER A 219 17.44 20.66 -4.73
C SER A 219 18.38 19.44 -4.73
N SER A 220 19.44 19.50 -5.54
CA SER A 220 20.48 18.47 -5.60
C SER A 220 21.85 19.12 -5.50
N ASN A 221 22.74 18.50 -4.72
CA ASN A 221 24.12 18.90 -4.56
C ASN A 221 25.06 18.22 -5.59
N VAL A 222 24.51 17.36 -6.47
CA VAL A 222 25.27 16.64 -7.52
C VAL A 222 26.39 15.77 -6.91
N LEU A 223 26.04 15.01 -5.87
CA LEU A 223 26.97 14.21 -5.07
C LEU A 223 26.88 12.70 -5.35
N CYS A 224 25.88 12.24 -6.10
CA CYS A 224 25.62 10.81 -6.30
C CYS A 224 26.79 10.16 -7.04
N ASN A 225 27.47 9.23 -6.38
CA ASN A 225 28.66 8.55 -6.92
C ASN A 225 28.66 7.03 -6.66
N GLU A 226 27.62 6.51 -6.01
CA GLU A 226 27.41 5.10 -5.75
C GLU A 226 27.10 4.33 -7.04
N ASN A 227 27.30 3.01 -7.01
CA ASN A 227 27.03 2.15 -8.16
C ASN A 227 25.56 2.15 -8.59
N ASP A 228 24.65 2.42 -7.66
CA ASP A 228 23.20 2.44 -7.90
C ASP A 228 22.72 3.83 -8.38
N CYS A 229 23.59 4.85 -8.37
CA CYS A 229 23.33 6.14 -9.00
C CYS A 229 23.33 5.98 -10.52
N ARG A 230 22.20 6.31 -11.15
CA ARG A 230 22.09 6.43 -12.60
C ARG A 230 22.62 7.78 -13.10
N TYR A 231 22.44 8.84 -12.32
CA TYR A 231 22.86 10.20 -12.66
C TYR A 231 23.48 10.89 -11.43
N PRO A 232 24.47 11.77 -11.62
CA PRO A 232 25.18 12.40 -10.51
C PRO A 232 24.30 13.39 -9.72
N ASP A 233 23.24 13.89 -10.33
CA ASP A 233 22.27 14.83 -9.74
C ASP A 233 21.17 14.13 -8.92
N GLN A 234 21.23 12.82 -8.74
CA GLN A 234 20.27 12.10 -7.90
C GLN A 234 20.52 12.35 -6.41
N VAL A 235 19.42 12.47 -5.66
CA VAL A 235 19.46 12.57 -4.20
C VAL A 235 19.14 11.21 -3.60
N ARG A 236 20.08 10.70 -2.82
CA ARG A 236 19.92 9.47 -2.07
C ARG A 236 19.15 9.73 -0.77
N PHE A 237 18.20 8.86 -0.46
CA PHE A 237 17.47 8.89 0.78
C PHE A 237 17.08 7.47 1.20
N VAL A 238 16.73 7.33 2.47
CA VAL A 238 16.37 6.04 3.08
C VAL A 238 14.97 6.12 3.66
N ILE A 239 14.17 5.10 3.39
CA ILE A 239 12.84 4.91 3.98
C ILE A 239 12.93 3.84 5.06
N ARG A 240 12.32 4.14 6.21
CA ARG A 240 12.16 3.20 7.32
C ARG A 240 10.72 3.26 7.83
N HIS A 241 10.23 2.19 8.43
CA HIS A 241 8.93 2.22 9.10
C HIS A 241 8.93 1.36 10.36
N GLU A 242 7.99 1.67 11.25
CA GLU A 242 7.84 1.01 12.52
C GLU A 242 6.38 0.80 12.91
N GLY A 243 6.15 -0.22 13.74
CA GLY A 243 4.88 -0.44 14.41
C GLY A 243 3.77 -1.00 13.51
N ILE A 244 4.12 -1.43 12.29
CA ILE A 244 3.23 -2.19 11.43
C ILE A 244 3.10 -3.65 11.88
N ARG A 245 1.89 -4.21 11.76
CA ARG A 245 1.58 -5.60 12.14
C ARG A 245 1.08 -6.39 10.93
N CYS A 246 1.40 -7.68 10.91
CA CYS A 246 0.97 -8.58 9.84
C CYS A 246 -0.50 -8.98 9.98
N MET A 247 -1.11 -9.44 8.89
CA MET A 247 -2.43 -10.08 8.97
C MET A 247 -2.31 -11.44 9.66
N SER A 248 -3.28 -11.76 10.51
CA SER A 248 -3.49 -13.13 10.98
C SER A 248 -4.29 -13.86 9.93
N ASP A 249 -3.78 -15.01 9.49
CA ASP A 249 -4.62 -16.02 8.87
C ASP A 249 -5.71 -16.40 9.90
N GLY A 250 -6.94 -16.58 9.43
CA GLY A 250 -8.18 -16.51 10.21
C GLY A 250 -8.20 -17.29 11.54
N ASN A 251 -8.40 -16.57 12.65
CA ASN A 251 -9.40 -16.86 13.69
C ASN A 251 -9.41 -15.71 14.70
N GLY A 252 -10.03 -14.60 14.32
CA GLY A 252 -10.19 -13.41 15.16
C GLY A 252 -11.66 -13.09 15.40
N ALA A 253 -12.45 -14.09 15.81
CA ALA A 253 -13.69 -13.80 16.51
C ALA A 253 -13.35 -12.94 17.74
N GLY A 254 -13.79 -11.69 17.73
CA GLY A 254 -13.90 -10.81 18.90
C GLY A 254 -12.58 -10.51 19.64
N ARG A 255 -11.89 -9.44 19.23
CA ARG A 255 -11.31 -8.54 20.25
C ARG A 255 -12.42 -7.60 20.69
N THR A 256 -13.28 -8.10 21.57
CA THR A 256 -14.10 -7.24 22.43
C THR A 256 -13.12 -6.42 23.26
N HIS A 257 -13.07 -5.11 23.00
CA HIS A 257 -12.47 -4.18 23.95
C HIS A 257 -13.21 -4.37 25.29
N PRO A 258 -12.51 -4.59 26.42
CA PRO A 258 -13.16 -4.48 27.71
C PRO A 258 -13.49 -3.01 27.90
N LEU A 259 -14.75 -2.66 27.65
CA LEU A 259 -15.34 -1.44 28.19
C LEU A 259 -15.22 -1.55 29.70
N HIS A 260 -14.25 -0.84 30.27
CA HIS A 260 -14.24 -0.50 31.68
C HIS A 260 -15.47 0.36 31.97
N SER A 261 -16.59 -0.30 32.29
CA SER A 261 -17.65 0.29 33.09
C SER A 261 -17.72 -0.54 34.38
N PRO A 262 -17.33 -0.01 35.54
CA PRO A 262 -17.83 -0.55 36.79
C PRO A 262 -19.34 -0.25 36.84
N TRP A 263 -20.06 -0.76 37.83
CA TRP A 263 -21.52 -0.58 38.02
C TRP A 263 -22.40 -1.56 37.21
N MET A 264 -22.40 -2.82 37.63
CA MET A 264 -23.66 -3.48 37.94
C MET A 264 -23.42 -4.64 38.92
N VAL A 265 -23.62 -4.31 40.19
CA VAL A 265 -23.82 -5.29 41.27
C VAL A 265 -25.18 -5.93 41.01
N PHE A 266 -25.21 -7.21 40.64
CA PHE A 266 -26.42 -8.02 40.75
C PHE A 266 -26.23 -9.05 41.85
N CYS A 267 -26.83 -8.72 42.99
CA CYS A 267 -27.09 -9.62 44.10
C CYS A 267 -27.97 -10.79 43.63
N ILE A 268 -27.48 -12.01 43.76
CA ILE A 268 -28.34 -13.20 43.80
C ILE A 268 -28.36 -13.66 45.26
N ALA A 269 -29.38 -13.19 45.98
CA ALA A 269 -29.74 -13.73 47.28
C ALA A 269 -30.66 -14.93 47.06
N THR A 270 -30.16 -16.09 47.45
CA THR A 270 -30.84 -17.37 47.58
C THR A 270 -32.05 -17.22 48.53
N ILE A 271 -33.28 -17.37 48.04
CA ILE A 271 -34.45 -17.60 48.91
C ILE A 271 -34.81 -19.08 48.85
N ILE A 272 -34.68 -19.66 50.04
CA ILE A 272 -35.03 -21.02 50.44
C ILE A 272 -36.54 -21.26 50.26
N ARG A 273 -36.86 -22.48 49.83
CA ARG A 273 -38.18 -23.13 49.77
C ARG A 273 -39.03 -22.85 51.02
N LEU A 274 -40.37 -22.83 50.88
CA LEU A 274 -41.30 -23.82 51.47
C LEU A 274 -42.77 -23.34 51.53
N PHE A 275 -43.68 -24.32 51.35
CA PHE A 275 -45.14 -24.34 51.62
C PHE A 275 -46.01 -23.40 50.73
N MET A 276 -47.10 -23.83 50.10
CA MET A 276 -48.06 -24.92 50.31
C MET A 276 -48.63 -25.38 48.96
#